data_AF-A0A662EU54-F1
#
_entry.id   AF-A0A662EU54-F1
#
_cell.length_a   1.000
_cell.length_b   1.000
_cell.length_c   1.000
_cell.angle_alpha   90.00
_cell.angle_beta   90.00
_cell.angle_gamma   90.00
#
_symmetry.space_group_name_H-M   'P 1'
#
loop_
_entity.id
_entity.type
_entity.pdbx_description
1 polymer ?
#
loop_
_entity_poly.entity_id
_entity_poly.type
_entity_poly.pdbx_seq_one_letter_code
_entity_poly.pdbx_strand_id
1 'polypeptide(L)'
;MSMAVLIQPNQTVSLSGSLLAILAKRLLHYHAVHQINVSLTGDFKTDRELIFGRRAFIKDAPLVKAVMMICGYIKAKAYITPQEEFADKIVSIYGDKYGKYFFIEVLSALLARVTNYFQAIQGVRDEDPEYIKQDINMIINELIYRLANPNYEVKFVVKLYEYPQQYEVLVEIFEK
;
A
#
# COMPACT_ATOMS: atom_id res chain seq x y z
N MET A 1 2.81 -43.17 -29.23
CA MET A 1 1.97 -41.96 -29.14
C MET A 1 1.96 -41.53 -27.68
N SER A 2 2.80 -40.58 -27.28
CA SER A 2 2.89 -40.10 -25.89
C SER A 2 1.91 -38.96 -25.67
N MET A 3 1.00 -39.10 -24.69
CA MET A 3 0.20 -37.98 -24.20
C MET A 3 1.00 -37.20 -23.16
N ALA A 4 1.10 -35.89 -23.38
CA ALA A 4 1.57 -34.94 -22.38
C ALA A 4 0.48 -34.75 -21.32
N VAL A 5 0.79 -35.08 -20.06
CA VAL A 5 -0.06 -34.72 -18.93
C VAL A 5 0.32 -33.30 -18.52
N LEU A 6 -0.57 -32.35 -18.80
CA LEU A 6 -0.52 -30.99 -18.29
C LEU A 6 -0.72 -31.03 -16.76
N ILE A 7 0.35 -30.76 -16.01
CA ILE A 7 0.29 -30.57 -14.57
C ILE A 7 -0.39 -29.22 -14.31
N GLN A 8 -1.63 -29.24 -13.84
CA GLN A 8 -2.29 -28.08 -13.24
C GLN A 8 -1.62 -27.78 -11.89
N PRO A 9 -1.27 -26.53 -11.56
CA PRO A 9 -0.75 -26.18 -10.25
C PRO A 9 -1.92 -25.96 -9.28
N ASN A 10 -2.61 -27.03 -8.93
CA ASN A 10 -3.46 -27.07 -7.73
C ASN A 10 -2.91 -28.18 -6.83
N GLN A 11 -1.82 -27.89 -6.14
CA GLN A 11 -1.30 -28.78 -5.11
C GLN A 11 -2.22 -28.71 -3.88
N THR A 12 -2.94 -29.80 -3.61
CA THR A 12 -3.45 -30.09 -2.27
C THR A 12 -2.30 -30.70 -1.46
N VAL A 13 -1.74 -29.90 -0.56
CA VAL A 13 -0.78 -30.38 0.43
C VAL A 13 -1.59 -30.96 1.60
N SER A 14 -1.44 -32.27 1.84
CA SER A 14 -1.89 -32.94 3.05
C SER A 14 -0.80 -32.81 4.10
N LEU A 15 -1.08 -32.09 5.19
CA LEU A 15 -0.23 -32.04 6.38
C LEU A 15 -1.09 -32.32 7.61
N SER A 16 -0.81 -33.46 8.23
CA SER A 16 -1.32 -33.89 9.52
C SER A 16 -0.69 -33.08 10.65
N GLY A 17 -1.51 -32.66 11.62
CA GLY A 17 -1.07 -32.13 12.92
C GLY A 17 -1.10 -30.61 13.05
N SER A 18 -2.20 -30.10 13.62
CA SER A 18 -2.32 -28.79 14.28
C SER A 18 -1.56 -27.60 13.68
N LEU A 19 -2.02 -27.12 12.53
CA LEU A 19 -2.03 -25.70 12.20
C LEU A 19 -3.14 -25.53 11.17
N LEU A 20 -4.12 -24.71 11.52
CA LEU A 20 -5.09 -24.16 10.57
C LEU A 20 -4.31 -23.37 9.52
N ALA A 21 -3.74 -24.07 8.53
CA ALA A 21 -3.36 -23.49 7.27
C ALA A 21 -4.68 -23.22 6.54
N ILE A 22 -5.38 -22.16 6.95
CA ILE A 22 -6.33 -21.50 6.07
C ILE A 22 -5.48 -21.13 4.85
N LEU A 23 -5.68 -21.86 3.74
CA LEU A 23 -5.18 -21.49 2.42
C LEU A 23 -5.90 -20.19 2.04
N ALA A 24 -5.51 -19.09 2.67
CA ALA A 24 -6.13 -17.79 2.49
C ALA A 24 -5.91 -17.40 1.03
N LYS A 25 -7.00 -17.27 0.29
CA LYS A 25 -6.93 -16.99 -1.15
C LYS A 25 -6.48 -15.55 -1.32
N ARG A 26 -5.29 -15.32 -1.87
CA ARG A 26 -4.82 -13.97 -2.18
C ARG A 26 -5.74 -13.34 -3.22
N LEU A 27 -6.32 -12.20 -2.88
CA LEU A 27 -7.23 -11.42 -3.71
C LEU A 27 -6.54 -10.26 -4.39
N LEU A 28 -5.53 -9.66 -3.77
CA LEU A 28 -4.77 -8.54 -4.29
C LEU A 28 -3.30 -8.69 -3.89
N HIS A 29 -2.41 -8.42 -4.83
CA HIS A 29 -1.01 -8.11 -4.55
C HIS A 29 -0.63 -6.84 -5.31
N TYR A 30 -0.07 -5.87 -4.58
CA TYR A 30 0.52 -4.68 -5.16
C TYR A 30 1.84 -4.37 -4.45
N HIS A 31 2.90 -4.17 -5.23
CA HIS A 31 4.20 -3.77 -4.73
C HIS A 31 4.81 -2.71 -5.64
N ALA A 32 5.38 -1.68 -5.03
CA ALA A 32 5.97 -0.57 -5.76
C ALA A 32 6.97 0.20 -4.90
N VAL A 33 7.99 0.75 -5.56
CA VAL A 33 9.00 1.62 -4.95
C VAL A 33 8.94 2.99 -5.64
N HIS A 34 9.07 4.05 -4.85
CA HIS A 34 9.11 5.42 -5.35
C HIS A 34 10.34 6.14 -4.82
N GLN A 35 11.20 6.59 -5.74
CA GLN A 35 12.40 7.36 -5.39
C GLN A 35 12.07 8.84 -5.19
N ILE A 36 12.65 9.43 -4.14
CA ILE A 36 12.51 10.84 -3.79
C ILE A 36 13.79 11.56 -4.22
N ASN A 37 13.79 12.04 -5.46
CA ASN A 37 14.90 12.79 -6.06
C ASN A 37 14.59 14.28 -6.14
N VAL A 38 14.08 14.85 -5.04
CA VAL A 38 13.66 16.26 -4.95
C VAL A 38 14.21 16.91 -3.69
N SER A 39 14.53 18.20 -3.79
CA SER A 39 14.88 19.03 -2.62
C SER A 39 13.62 19.65 -2.04
N LEU A 40 13.40 19.45 -0.74
CA LEU A 40 12.23 19.91 -0.03
C LEU A 40 12.48 21.27 0.63
N THR A 41 11.40 22.02 0.81
CA THR A 41 11.43 23.43 1.24
C THR A 41 11.00 23.64 2.70
N GLY A 42 10.33 22.64 3.29
CA GLY A 42 9.63 22.75 4.56
C GLY A 42 8.16 23.17 4.41
N ASP A 43 7.76 23.77 3.27
CA ASP A 43 6.34 24.05 2.99
C ASP A 43 5.59 22.77 2.65
N PHE A 44 4.67 22.37 3.52
CA PHE A 44 3.94 21.12 3.41
C PHE A 44 3.28 20.91 2.05
N LYS A 45 2.57 21.93 1.55
CA LYS A 45 1.79 21.81 0.31
C LYS A 45 2.72 21.60 -0.89
N THR A 46 3.77 22.40 -0.96
CA THR A 46 4.77 22.35 -2.03
C THR A 46 5.51 21.02 -2.00
N ASP A 47 5.98 20.60 -0.82
CA ASP A 47 6.77 19.38 -0.66
C ASP A 47 5.96 18.11 -0.95
N ARG A 48 4.69 18.08 -0.51
CA ARG A 48 3.76 17.01 -0.86
C ARG A 48 3.57 16.90 -2.39
N GLU A 49 3.44 18.04 -3.07
CA GLU A 49 3.31 18.05 -4.53
C GLU A 49 4.59 17.63 -5.25
N LEU A 50 5.77 17.91 -4.69
CA LEU A 50 7.06 17.46 -5.22
C LEU A 50 7.22 15.93 -5.08
N ILE A 51 6.78 15.37 -3.96
CA ILE A 51 6.88 13.93 -3.67
C ILE A 51 5.84 13.13 -4.48
N PHE A 52 4.58 13.56 -4.46
CA PHE A 52 3.48 12.74 -4.96
C PHE A 52 2.91 13.20 -6.30
N GLY A 53 3.31 14.39 -6.79
CA GLY A 53 2.76 14.99 -8.00
C GLY A 53 1.59 15.95 -7.74
N ARG A 54 1.29 16.76 -8.75
CA ARG A 54 0.28 17.83 -8.68
C ARG A 54 -1.08 17.38 -9.20
N ARG A 55 -2.15 17.85 -8.54
CA ARG A 55 -3.55 17.69 -9.00
C ARG A 55 -3.89 16.23 -9.32
N ALA A 56 -4.24 15.94 -10.58
CA ALA A 56 -4.66 14.61 -11.02
C ALA A 56 -3.51 13.60 -11.06
N PHE A 57 -2.27 14.06 -11.23
CA PHE A 57 -1.07 13.21 -11.29
C PHE A 57 -0.71 12.60 -9.93
N ILE A 58 -1.35 13.04 -8.84
CA ILE A 58 -1.17 12.40 -7.54
C ILE A 58 -1.53 10.91 -7.55
N LYS A 59 -2.39 10.50 -8.48
CA LYS A 59 -2.82 9.11 -8.65
C LYS A 59 -1.74 8.21 -9.23
N ASP A 60 -0.65 8.77 -9.74
CA ASP A 60 0.49 8.01 -10.26
C ASP A 60 1.44 7.58 -9.14
N ALA A 61 1.32 8.19 -7.96
CA ALA A 61 2.14 7.84 -6.81
C ALA A 61 1.74 6.47 -6.22
N PRO A 62 2.72 5.59 -5.93
CA PRO A 62 2.44 4.25 -5.40
C PRO A 62 1.56 4.19 -4.14
N LEU A 63 1.79 5.09 -3.19
CA LEU A 63 1.01 5.15 -1.95
C LEU A 63 -0.46 5.46 -2.22
N VAL A 64 -0.73 6.37 -3.16
CA VAL A 64 -2.10 6.75 -3.53
C VAL A 64 -2.80 5.58 -4.20
N LYS A 65 -2.11 4.88 -5.10
CA LYS A 65 -2.64 3.68 -5.76
C LYS A 65 -2.95 2.58 -4.76
N ALA A 66 -2.04 2.30 -3.83
CA ALA A 66 -2.27 1.33 -2.77
C ALA A 66 -3.53 1.63 -1.95
N VAL A 67 -3.69 2.87 -1.48
CA VAL A 67 -4.88 3.27 -0.71
C VAL A 67 -6.15 3.23 -1.57
N MET A 68 -6.07 3.62 -2.84
CA MET A 68 -7.17 3.46 -3.81
C MET A 68 -7.57 1.98 -3.94
N MET A 69 -6.62 1.06 -4.06
CA MET A 69 -6.88 -0.37 -4.19
C MET A 69 -7.51 -0.94 -2.92
N ILE A 70 -6.97 -0.61 -1.74
CA ILE A 70 -7.52 -1.00 -0.42
C ILE A 70 -8.97 -0.53 -0.27
N CYS A 71 -9.30 0.65 -0.79
CA CYS A 71 -10.64 1.23 -0.75
C CYS A 71 -11.56 0.78 -1.89
N GLY A 72 -11.13 -0.15 -2.75
CA GLY A 72 -11.94 -0.72 -3.83
C GLY A 72 -12.04 0.11 -5.11
N TYR A 73 -11.17 1.10 -5.34
CA TYR A 73 -11.19 1.90 -6.56
C TYR A 73 -10.58 1.12 -7.73
N ILE A 74 -11.42 0.39 -8.46
CA ILE A 74 -11.01 -0.47 -9.60
C ILE A 74 -10.19 0.31 -10.66
N LYS A 75 -10.45 1.61 -10.83
CA LYS A 75 -9.71 2.48 -11.76
C LYS A 75 -8.22 2.63 -11.41
N ALA A 76 -7.80 2.29 -10.18
CA ALA A 76 -6.39 2.30 -9.79
C ALA A 76 -5.53 1.42 -10.72
N LYS A 77 -6.10 0.33 -11.26
CA LYS A 77 -5.43 -0.56 -12.20
C LYS A 77 -4.92 0.16 -13.46
N ALA A 78 -5.61 1.22 -13.90
CA ALA A 78 -5.24 1.98 -15.09
C ALA A 78 -4.01 2.90 -14.87
N TYR A 79 -3.61 3.11 -13.62
CA TYR A 79 -2.48 3.98 -13.25
C TYR A 79 -1.22 3.19 -12.86
N ILE A 80 -1.26 1.86 -12.97
CA ILE A 80 -0.11 1.00 -12.67
C ILE A 80 0.93 1.16 -13.78
N THR A 81 2.17 1.41 -13.40
CA THR A 81 3.28 1.57 -14.35
C THR A 81 4.00 0.24 -14.56
N PRO A 82 4.78 0.07 -15.65
CA PRO A 82 5.51 -1.19 -15.91
C PRO A 82 6.54 -1.58 -14.84
N GLN A 83 6.94 -0.65 -13.98
CA GLN A 83 7.91 -0.88 -12.90
C GLN A 83 7.25 -1.37 -11.61
N GLU A 84 5.92 -1.41 -11.59
CA GLU A 84 5.13 -1.80 -10.42
C GLU A 84 4.60 -3.21 -10.58
N GLU A 85 4.59 -3.95 -9.48
CA GLU A 85 4.05 -5.29 -9.45
C GLU A 85 2.59 -5.22 -9.05
N PHE A 86 1.72 -5.77 -9.89
CA PHE A 86 0.31 -5.91 -9.59
C PHE A 86 -0.20 -7.26 -10.07
N ALA A 87 -0.89 -7.95 -9.18
CA ALA A 87 -1.60 -9.18 -9.49
C ALA A 87 -3.00 -9.17 -8.88
N ASP A 88 -3.83 -10.04 -9.42
CA ASP A 88 -5.16 -10.35 -8.89
C ASP A 88 -6.18 -9.19 -9.07
N LYS A 89 -7.16 -9.05 -8.17
CA LYS A 89 -8.30 -8.12 -8.31
C LYS A 89 -8.37 -7.09 -7.18
N ILE A 90 -8.85 -5.90 -7.51
CA ILE A 90 -9.09 -4.84 -6.53
C ILE A 90 -10.40 -5.15 -5.79
N VAL A 91 -10.34 -5.17 -4.45
CA VAL A 91 -11.49 -5.35 -3.55
C VAL A 91 -11.43 -4.31 -2.43
N SER A 92 -12.59 -3.79 -2.02
CA SER A 92 -12.67 -2.85 -0.89
C SER A 92 -12.62 -3.63 0.42
N ILE A 93 -11.62 -3.35 1.26
CA ILE A 93 -11.56 -3.95 2.60
C ILE A 93 -12.63 -3.39 3.54
N TYR A 94 -13.25 -2.26 3.20
CA TYR A 94 -14.29 -1.59 4.00
C TYR A 94 -15.71 -1.88 3.50
N GLY A 95 -15.84 -2.69 2.44
CA GLY A 95 -17.07 -2.79 1.65
C GLY A 95 -17.35 -1.55 0.79
N ASP A 96 -18.39 -1.63 -0.04
CA ASP A 96 -18.66 -0.64 -1.10
C ASP A 96 -19.08 0.73 -0.57
N LYS A 97 -19.79 0.77 0.56
CA LYS A 97 -20.33 2.01 1.13
C LYS A 97 -19.26 2.84 1.82
N TYR A 98 -18.31 2.21 2.53
CA TYR A 98 -17.36 2.91 3.40
C TYR A 98 -16.01 3.19 2.74
N GLY A 99 -15.63 2.43 1.71
CA GLY A 99 -14.31 2.58 1.07
C GLY A 99 -14.03 4.00 0.56
N LYS A 100 -15.03 4.69 0.01
CA LYS A 100 -14.85 6.07 -0.47
C LYS A 100 -14.66 7.10 0.65
N TYR A 101 -15.27 6.88 1.81
CA TYR A 101 -15.12 7.79 2.94
C TYR A 101 -13.72 7.66 3.56
N PHE A 102 -13.29 6.43 3.81
CA PHE A 102 -11.97 6.16 4.37
C PHE A 102 -10.82 6.50 3.43
N PHE A 103 -11.05 6.48 2.12
CA PHE A 103 -10.03 6.86 1.14
C PHE A 103 -9.42 8.23 1.43
N ILE A 104 -10.24 9.26 1.68
CA ILE A 104 -9.73 10.62 1.88
C ILE A 104 -8.98 10.72 3.21
N GLU A 105 -9.51 10.13 4.28
CA GLU A 105 -8.93 10.19 5.62
C GLU A 105 -7.58 9.47 5.67
N VAL A 106 -7.56 8.19 5.26
CA VAL A 106 -6.35 7.36 5.21
C VAL A 106 -5.30 8.02 4.32
N LEU A 107 -5.69 8.44 3.11
CA LEU A 107 -4.75 9.02 2.18
C LEU A 107 -4.16 10.33 2.72
N SER A 108 -4.99 11.24 3.24
CA SER A 108 -4.52 12.52 3.74
C SER A 108 -3.55 12.36 4.91
N ALA A 109 -3.84 11.44 5.84
CA ALA A 109 -2.98 11.15 6.98
C ALA A 109 -1.63 10.56 6.55
N LEU A 110 -1.65 9.56 5.66
CA LEU A 110 -0.43 8.90 5.19
C LEU A 110 0.42 9.83 4.31
N LEU A 111 -0.18 10.56 3.38
CA LEU A 111 0.55 11.54 2.57
C LEU A 111 1.23 12.57 3.46
N ALA A 112 0.54 13.03 4.51
CA ALA A 112 1.11 14.00 5.42
C ALA A 112 2.35 13.46 6.13
N ARG A 113 2.24 12.29 6.77
CA ARG A 113 3.37 11.73 7.53
C ARG A 113 4.53 11.29 6.63
N VAL A 114 4.26 10.78 5.43
CA VAL A 114 5.34 10.45 4.48
C VAL A 114 6.05 11.73 3.99
N THR A 115 5.33 12.82 3.70
CA THR A 115 5.97 14.11 3.40
C THR A 115 6.83 14.58 4.57
N ASN A 116 6.30 14.54 5.78
CA ASN A 116 7.01 14.96 6.98
C ASN A 116 8.30 14.16 7.21
N TYR A 117 8.28 12.85 6.91
CA TYR A 117 9.48 12.02 7.01
C TYR A 117 10.59 12.50 6.08
N PHE A 118 10.28 12.73 4.80
CA PHE A 118 11.28 13.20 3.85
C PHE A 118 11.77 14.61 4.18
N GLN A 119 10.88 15.48 4.70
CA GLN A 119 11.27 16.79 5.20
C GLN A 119 12.24 16.69 6.40
N ALA A 120 11.98 15.77 7.33
CA ALA A 120 12.81 15.57 8.51
C ALA A 120 14.22 15.08 8.15
N ILE A 121 14.34 14.04 7.30
CA ILE A 121 15.66 13.53 6.89
C ILE A 121 16.46 14.52 6.02
N GLN A 122 15.78 15.47 5.36
CA GLN A 122 16.44 16.57 4.64
C GLN A 122 16.75 17.77 5.54
N GLY A 123 16.38 17.74 6.82
CA GLY A 123 16.66 18.79 7.80
C GLY A 123 15.80 20.06 7.65
N VAL A 124 14.72 20.01 6.87
CA VAL A 124 13.79 21.15 6.69
C VAL A 124 12.57 21.09 7.63
N ARG A 125 12.59 20.14 8.57
CA ARG A 125 11.58 19.93 9.60
C ARG A 125 12.23 19.39 10.87
N ASP A 126 11.94 20.02 11.98
CA ASP A 126 12.43 19.63 13.31
C ASP A 126 11.50 18.59 13.93
N GLU A 127 11.61 17.34 13.48
CA GLU A 127 10.91 16.18 14.04
C GLU A 127 11.73 14.92 13.82
N ASP A 128 11.75 14.01 14.79
CA ASP A 128 12.48 12.74 14.69
C ASP A 128 11.84 11.82 13.62
N PRO A 129 12.58 11.41 12.56
CA PRO A 129 12.10 10.50 11.53
C PRO A 129 11.55 9.17 12.07
N GLU A 130 12.04 8.66 13.20
CA GLU A 130 11.58 7.40 13.79
C GLU A 130 10.19 7.52 14.43
N TYR A 131 9.88 8.66 15.06
CA TYR A 131 8.51 8.93 15.53
C TYR A 131 7.52 9.04 14.37
N ILE A 132 7.95 9.60 13.24
CA ILE A 132 7.12 9.65 12.03
C ILE A 132 6.79 8.26 11.49
N LYS A 133 7.77 7.35 11.47
CA LYS A 133 7.54 5.95 11.09
C LYS A 133 6.54 5.26 12.03
N GLN A 134 6.65 5.51 13.34
CA GLN A 134 5.70 4.96 14.32
C GLN A 134 4.28 5.46 14.09
N ASP A 135 4.11 6.76 13.82
CA ASP A 135 2.79 7.33 13.52
C ASP A 135 2.17 6.73 12.26
N ILE A 136 2.97 6.48 11.21
CA ILE A 136 2.49 5.81 9.99
C ILE A 136 1.96 4.41 10.33
N ASN A 137 2.71 3.64 11.13
CA ASN A 137 2.26 2.32 11.57
C ASN A 137 0.97 2.40 12.41
N MET A 138 0.85 3.41 13.29
CA MET A 138 -0.38 3.65 14.06
C MET A 138 -1.56 3.99 13.15
N ILE A 139 -1.39 4.89 12.17
CA ILE A 139 -2.42 5.24 11.19
C ILE A 139 -2.86 4.00 10.42
N ILE A 140 -1.92 3.17 9.97
CA ILE A 140 -2.23 1.90 9.28
C ILE A 140 -3.00 0.97 10.20
N ASN A 141 -2.55 0.76 11.43
CA ASN A 141 -3.23 -0.13 12.37
C ASN A 141 -4.67 0.34 12.64
N GLU A 142 -4.86 1.62 12.95
CA GLU A 142 -6.15 2.17 13.31
C GLU A 142 -7.11 2.24 12.12
N LEU A 143 -6.66 2.78 10.98
CA LEU A 143 -7.56 3.06 9.87
C LEU A 143 -7.68 1.91 8.87
N ILE A 144 -6.70 1.02 8.78
CA ILE A 144 -6.72 -0.14 7.88
C ILE A 144 -7.08 -1.40 8.67
N TYR A 145 -6.25 -1.83 9.61
CA TYR A 145 -6.40 -3.16 10.21
C TYR A 145 -7.61 -3.28 11.13
N ARG A 146 -7.87 -2.27 11.98
CA ARG A 146 -9.04 -2.32 12.89
C ARG A 146 -10.37 -2.17 12.18
N LEU A 147 -10.38 -1.51 11.02
CA LEU A 147 -11.60 -1.19 10.27
C LEU A 147 -11.83 -2.11 9.06
N ALA A 148 -10.88 -2.98 8.74
CA ALA A 148 -11.04 -3.99 7.70
C ALA A 148 -12.21 -4.92 8.03
N ASN A 149 -12.97 -5.29 6.99
CA ASN A 149 -13.99 -6.31 7.08
C ASN A 149 -13.34 -7.62 7.58
N PRO A 150 -13.95 -8.30 8.57
CA PRO A 150 -13.38 -9.52 9.16
C PRO A 150 -13.10 -10.63 8.14
N ASN A 151 -13.80 -10.66 7.01
CA ASN A 151 -13.61 -11.61 5.91
C ASN A 151 -12.27 -11.45 5.18
N TYR A 152 -11.55 -10.35 5.43
CA TYR A 152 -10.26 -10.08 4.81
C TYR A 152 -9.13 -10.11 5.84
N GLU A 153 -8.01 -10.68 5.42
CA GLU A 153 -6.71 -10.44 6.02
C GLU A 153 -5.98 -9.42 5.15
N VAL A 154 -5.49 -8.34 5.75
CA VAL A 154 -4.85 -7.25 5.03
C VAL A 154 -3.43 -7.10 5.57
N LYS A 155 -2.48 -7.03 4.66
CA LYS A 155 -1.10 -6.64 4.94
C LYS A 155 -0.81 -5.40 4.13
N PHE A 156 -0.70 -4.26 4.82
CA PHE A 156 -0.35 -3.00 4.21
C PHE A 156 0.90 -2.44 4.89
N VAL A 157 1.96 -2.27 4.11
CA VAL A 157 3.26 -1.83 4.63
C VAL A 157 3.73 -0.65 3.81
N VAL A 158 4.14 0.42 4.50
CA VAL A 158 4.84 1.57 3.93
C VAL A 158 6.21 1.63 4.59
N LYS A 159 7.26 1.28 3.85
CA LYS A 159 8.65 1.39 4.34
C LYS A 159 9.28 2.66 3.81
N LEU A 160 10.01 3.35 4.67
CA LEU A 160 10.69 4.60 4.35
C LEU A 160 12.19 4.41 4.49
N TYR A 161 12.93 4.87 3.49
CA TYR A 161 14.38 4.70 3.40
C TYR A 161 15.04 6.07 3.30
N GLU A 162 16.10 6.26 4.08
CA GLU A 162 16.92 7.47 4.04
C GLU A 162 17.93 7.44 2.88
N TYR A 163 18.51 6.27 2.58
CA TYR A 163 19.46 6.11 1.49
C TYR A 163 19.28 4.80 0.72
N PRO A 164 19.04 4.84 -0.61
CA PRO A 164 18.58 6.03 -1.34
C PRO A 164 17.27 6.57 -0.74
N GLN A 165 17.00 7.87 -0.88
CA GLN A 165 15.74 8.45 -0.41
C GLN A 165 14.60 7.87 -1.24
N GLN A 166 13.81 6.98 -0.64
CA GLN A 166 12.70 6.31 -1.32
C GLN A 166 11.68 5.78 -0.31
N TYR A 167 10.49 5.49 -0.80
CA TYR A 167 9.52 4.69 -0.05
C TYR A 167 9.07 3.47 -0.85
N GLU A 168 8.75 2.40 -0.14
CA GLU A 168 8.21 1.16 -0.70
C GLU A 168 6.81 0.95 -0.13
N VAL A 169 5.90 0.52 -0.99
CA VAL A 169 4.53 0.20 -0.62
C VAL A 169 4.24 -1.24 -1.01
N LEU A 170 3.73 -2.00 -0.04
CA LEU A 170 3.26 -3.37 -0.24
C LEU A 170 1.82 -3.48 0.25
N VAL A 171 0.94 -4.00 -0.60
CA VAL A 171 -0.43 -4.38 -0.25
C VAL A 171 -0.64 -5.83 -0.62
N GLU A 172 -1.07 -6.63 0.35
CA GLU A 172 -1.61 -7.96 0.11
C GLU A 172 -2.97 -8.06 0.81
N ILE A 173 -3.98 -8.57 0.11
CA ILE A 173 -5.30 -8.85 0.67
C ILE A 173 -5.60 -10.31 0.43
N PHE A 174 -6.04 -11.01 1.48
CA PHE A 174 -6.44 -12.41 1.43
C PHE A 174 -7.88 -12.56 1.89
N GLU A 175 -8.61 -13.47 1.25
CA GLU A 175 -9.93 -13.94 1.71
C GLU A 175 -9.70 -14.98 2.82
N LYS A 176 -10.32 -14.75 3.98
CA LYS A 176 -10.30 -15.69 5.12
C LYS A 176 -11.36 -16.78 4.97
#